data_AF-A0A338P7E4-F1
#
_entry.id   AF-A0A338P7E4-F1
#
_cell.length_a   1.000
_cell.length_b   1.000
_cell.length_c   1.000
_cell.angle_alpha   90.00
_cell.angle_beta   90.00
_cell.angle_gamma   90.00
#
_symmetry.space_group_name_H-M   'P 1'
#
loop_
_entity.id
_entity.type
_entity.pdbx_description
1 polymer ?
#
loop_
_entity_poly.entity_id
_entity_poly.type
_entity_poly.pdbx_seq_one_letter_code
_entity_poly.pdbx_strand_id
1 'polypeptide(L)'
;RLTAYFRRKCVAATDDRVQKMNEVLTYIKFIKMYAWVKAFSQCVQKIREEERRILEKAGYFQSITVGVAPIVVVIASVVTFSVHMTLGFHLTAAQAFTVVTVFNSMTFALKVTPFSVKSLSEASVAVDRFKLPSTV
;
A
#
# COMPACT_ATOMS: atom_id res chain seq x y z
N ARG A 1 9.16 4.73 -3.83
CA ARG A 1 10.17 4.04 -2.97
C ARG A 1 9.54 3.32 -1.78
N LEU A 2 8.76 3.96 -0.91
CA LEU A 2 8.17 3.32 0.29
C LEU A 2 7.20 2.15 -0.02
N THR A 3 6.22 2.33 -0.90
CA THR A 3 5.28 1.26 -1.28
C THR A 3 5.97 0.08 -1.97
N ALA A 4 6.96 0.37 -2.81
CA ALA A 4 7.79 -0.65 -3.45
C ALA A 4 8.65 -1.42 -2.44
N TYR A 5 9.15 -0.75 -1.40
CA TYR A 5 9.89 -1.38 -0.31
C TYR A 5 9.01 -2.37 0.49
N PHE A 6 7.82 -1.94 0.90
CA PHE A 6 6.86 -2.83 1.57
C PHE A 6 6.46 -4.00 0.67
N ARG A 7 6.15 -3.74 -0.60
CA ARG A 7 5.82 -4.80 -1.56
C ARG A 7 6.94 -5.83 -1.71
N ARG A 8 8.20 -5.39 -1.82
CA ARG A 8 9.37 -6.29 -1.89
C ARG A 8 9.51 -7.13 -0.63
N LYS A 9 9.32 -6.54 0.56
CA LYS A 9 9.35 -7.27 1.83
C LYS A 9 8.25 -8.33 1.92
N CYS A 10 7.02 -7.99 1.52
CA CYS A 10 5.92 -8.95 1.51
C CYS A 10 6.21 -10.11 0.55
N VAL A 11 6.66 -9.81 -0.67
CA VAL A 11 7.02 -10.82 -1.67
C VAL A 11 8.13 -11.72 -1.16
N ALA A 12 9.20 -11.17 -0.58
CA ALA A 12 10.29 -11.95 -0.02
C ALA A 12 9.83 -12.91 1.09
N ALA A 13 8.97 -12.44 2.01
CA ALA A 13 8.44 -13.29 3.08
C ALA A 13 7.57 -14.44 2.54
N THR A 14 6.78 -14.19 1.48
CA THR A 14 6.00 -15.23 0.82
C THR A 14 6.89 -16.21 0.05
N ASP A 15 7.93 -15.73 -0.63
CA ASP A 15 8.91 -16.58 -1.34
C ASP A 15 9.63 -17.52 -0.37
N ASP A 16 10.07 -17.02 0.80
CA ASP A 16 10.70 -17.85 1.84
C ASP A 16 9.77 -18.99 2.30
N ARG A 17 8.48 -18.70 2.53
CA ARG A 17 7.48 -19.72 2.89
C ARG A 17 7.34 -20.76 1.77
N VAL A 18 7.22 -20.31 0.52
CA VAL A 18 7.05 -21.20 -0.65
C VAL A 18 8.26 -22.10 -0.82
N GLN A 19 9.46 -21.55 -0.73
CA GLN A 19 10.71 -22.30 -0.82
C GLN A 19 10.78 -23.39 0.27
N LYS A 20 10.48 -23.04 1.53
CA LYS A 20 10.52 -24.00 2.65
C LYS A 20 9.46 -25.09 2.53
N MET A 21 8.27 -24.75 2.05
CA MET A 21 7.24 -25.76 1.74
C MET A 21 7.68 -26.70 0.64
N ASN A 22 8.39 -26.21 -0.38
CA ASN A 22 8.91 -27.03 -1.47
C ASN A 22 10.00 -28.02 -0.98
N GLU A 23 10.90 -27.57 -0.10
CA GLU A 23 11.87 -28.45 0.57
C GLU A 23 11.17 -29.58 1.35
N VAL A 24 10.11 -29.26 2.10
CA VAL A 24 9.32 -30.25 2.85
C VAL A 24 8.67 -31.30 1.94
N LEU A 25 8.09 -30.87 0.82
CA LEU A 25 7.48 -31.78 -0.15
C LEU A 25 8.52 -32.70 -0.80
N THR A 26 9.69 -32.14 -1.12
CA THR A 26 10.81 -32.89 -1.71
C THR A 26 11.27 -34.04 -0.79
N TYR A 27 11.32 -33.83 0.53
CA TYR A 27 11.80 -34.81 1.50
C TYR A 27 10.71 -35.51 2.33
N ILE A 28 9.44 -35.47 1.90
CA ILE A 28 8.30 -35.91 2.71
C ILE A 28 8.36 -37.38 3.15
N LYS A 29 8.94 -38.26 2.33
CA LYS A 29 9.10 -39.69 2.65
C LYS A 29 9.99 -39.89 3.88
N PHE A 30 11.14 -39.19 3.92
CA PHE A 30 12.06 -39.25 5.05
C PHE A 30 11.44 -38.63 6.30
N ILE A 31 10.78 -37.47 6.16
CA ILE A 31 10.13 -36.79 7.29
C ILE A 31 9.11 -37.70 8.00
N LYS A 32 8.32 -38.46 7.23
CA LYS A 32 7.36 -39.42 7.78
C LYS A 32 8.05 -40.64 8.40
N MET A 33 9.06 -41.20 7.73
CA MET A 33 9.82 -42.36 8.22
C MET A 33 10.48 -42.09 9.59
N TYR A 34 10.98 -40.87 9.80
CA TYR A 34 11.60 -40.46 11.07
C TYR A 34 10.63 -39.77 12.05
N ALA A 35 9.33 -39.75 11.77
CA ALA A 35 8.30 -39.09 12.58
C ALA A 35 8.57 -37.58 12.87
N TRP A 36 9.32 -36.88 12.01
CA TRP A 36 9.69 -35.46 12.17
C TRP A 36 8.60 -34.46 11.77
N VAL A 37 7.40 -34.93 11.43
CA VAL A 37 6.29 -34.11 10.94
C VAL A 37 5.99 -32.93 11.89
N LYS A 38 6.02 -33.17 13.20
CA LYS A 38 5.73 -32.13 14.20
C LYS A 38 6.79 -31.03 14.24
N ALA A 39 8.06 -31.39 14.15
CA ALA A 39 9.16 -30.43 14.14
C ALA A 39 9.13 -29.54 12.88
N PHE A 40 8.92 -30.14 11.71
CA PHE A 40 8.78 -29.38 10.45
C PHE A 40 7.53 -28.50 10.45
N SER A 41 6.40 -28.99 10.97
CA SER A 41 5.18 -28.19 11.11
C SER A 41 5.41 -26.94 11.97
N GLN A 42 6.12 -27.08 13.09
CA GLN A 42 6.47 -25.94 13.95
C GLN A 42 7.41 -24.94 13.24
N CYS A 43 8.36 -25.43 12.44
CA CYS A 43 9.24 -24.56 11.64
C CYS A 43 8.44 -23.72 10.62
N VAL A 44 7.54 -24.37 9.86
CA VAL A 44 6.67 -23.68 8.89
C VAL A 44 5.74 -22.68 9.58
N GLN A 45 5.21 -23.02 10.75
CA GLN A 45 4.36 -22.10 11.53
C GLN A 45 5.11 -20.82 11.93
N LYS A 46 6.38 -20.91 12.36
CA LYS A 46 7.20 -19.72 12.69
C LYS A 46 7.36 -18.79 11.48
N ILE A 47 7.69 -19.35 10.32
CA ILE A 47 7.83 -18.57 9.07
C ILE A 47 6.51 -17.90 8.70
N ARG A 48 5.39 -18.65 8.82
CA ARG A 48 4.06 -18.14 8.53
C ARG A 48 3.64 -17.01 9.49
N GLU A 49 4.04 -17.09 10.75
CA GLU A 49 3.77 -16.02 11.73
C GLU A 49 4.55 -14.74 11.40
N GLU A 50 5.80 -14.87 10.96
CA GLU A 50 6.60 -13.74 10.51
C GLU A 50 6.04 -13.11 9.23
N GLU A 51 5.69 -13.93 8.23
CA GLU A 51 5.02 -13.49 7.00
C GLU A 51 3.73 -12.73 7.34
N ARG A 52 2.89 -13.30 8.21
CA ARG A 52 1.64 -12.68 8.66
C ARG A 52 1.90 -11.31 9.28
N ARG A 53 2.88 -11.17 10.17
CA ARG A 53 3.21 -9.86 10.79
C ARG A 53 3.64 -8.82 9.77
N ILE A 54 4.39 -9.22 8.74
CA ILE A 54 4.82 -8.32 7.65
C ILE A 54 3.61 -7.90 6.81
N LEU A 55 2.76 -8.86 6.42
CA LEU A 55 1.55 -8.62 5.63
C LEU A 55 0.53 -7.77 6.39
N GLU A 56 0.33 -8.01 7.69
CA GLU A 56 -0.58 -7.21 8.52
C GLU A 56 -0.11 -5.76 8.60
N LYS A 57 1.18 -5.50 8.85
CA LYS A 57 1.73 -4.14 8.85
C LYS A 57 1.54 -3.43 7.51
N ALA A 58 1.78 -4.14 6.40
CA ALA A 58 1.54 -3.60 5.07
C ALA A 58 0.05 -3.32 4.82
N GLY A 59 -0.82 -4.23 5.27
CA GLY A 59 -2.27 -4.09 5.19
C GLY A 59 -2.79 -2.88 5.98
N TYR A 60 -2.35 -2.68 7.22
CA TYR A 60 -2.69 -1.49 8.00
C TYR A 60 -2.27 -0.19 7.29
N PHE A 61 -1.05 -0.15 6.78
CA PHE A 61 -0.55 1.02 6.06
C PHE A 61 -1.38 1.31 4.79
N GLN A 62 -1.73 0.26 4.04
CA GLN A 62 -2.57 0.37 2.86
C GLN A 62 -3.98 0.85 3.22
N SER A 63 -4.59 0.28 4.26
CA SER A 63 -5.91 0.67 4.76
C SER A 63 -5.95 2.14 5.19
N ILE A 64 -4.94 2.61 5.91
CA ILE A 64 -4.82 4.02 6.29
C ILE A 64 -4.69 4.89 5.03
N THR A 65 -3.82 4.52 4.10
CA THR A 65 -3.60 5.29 2.88
C THR A 65 -4.87 5.44 2.04
N VAL A 66 -5.68 4.38 1.95
CA VAL A 66 -6.95 4.40 1.20
C VAL A 66 -8.06 5.10 1.98
N GLY A 67 -8.14 4.87 3.30
CA GLY A 67 -9.21 5.38 4.17
C GLY A 67 -9.10 6.86 4.52
N VAL A 68 -7.90 7.42 4.61
CA VAL A 68 -7.69 8.84 4.96
C VAL A 68 -8.34 9.77 3.93
N ALA A 69 -8.28 9.44 2.64
CA ALA A 69 -8.77 10.32 1.59
C ALA A 69 -10.27 10.68 1.69
N PRO A 70 -11.22 9.73 1.79
CA PRO A 70 -12.63 10.07 1.97
C PRO A 70 -12.90 10.75 3.33
N ILE A 71 -12.17 10.37 4.39
CA ILE A 71 -12.31 11.00 5.71
C ILE A 71 -11.97 12.50 5.64
N VAL A 72 -10.88 12.85 4.94
CA VAL A 72 -10.47 14.25 4.74
C VAL A 72 -11.56 15.06 4.02
N VAL A 73 -12.20 14.50 3.00
CA VAL A 73 -13.30 15.19 2.29
C VAL A 73 -14.48 15.47 3.22
N VAL A 74 -14.87 14.49 4.04
CA VAL A 74 -15.97 14.64 4.98
C VAL A 74 -15.64 15.71 6.02
N ILE A 75 -14.46 15.63 6.65
CA ILE A 75 -14.04 16.62 7.65
C ILE A 75 -13.95 18.02 7.05
N ALA A 76 -13.35 18.17 5.86
CA ALA A 76 -13.25 19.46 5.18
C ALA A 76 -14.64 20.04 4.87
N SER A 77 -15.59 19.20 4.43
CA SER A 77 -16.98 19.62 4.17
C SER A 77 -17.67 20.10 5.44
N VAL A 78 -17.57 19.33 6.53
CA VAL A 78 -18.17 19.69 7.83
C VAL A 78 -17.61 20.99 8.36
N VAL A 79 -16.28 21.17 8.32
CA VAL A 79 -15.63 22.42 8.76
C VAL A 79 -16.08 23.60 7.91
N THR A 80 -16.11 23.43 6.58
CA THR A 80 -16.53 24.50 5.66
C THR A 80 -17.96 24.94 5.90
N PHE A 81 -18.89 23.99 6.05
CA PHE A 81 -20.29 24.31 6.34
C PHE A 81 -20.48 24.92 7.72
N SER A 82 -19.74 24.43 8.73
CA SER A 82 -19.79 24.98 10.08
C SER A 82 -19.37 26.45 10.09
N VAL A 83 -18.24 26.77 9.44
CA VAL A 83 -17.76 28.16 9.31
C VAL A 83 -18.78 29.01 8.54
N HIS A 84 -19.29 28.50 7.42
CA HIS A 84 -20.27 29.22 6.60
C HIS A 84 -21.55 29.59 7.37
N MET A 85 -22.07 28.67 8.20
CA MET A 85 -23.23 28.95 9.06
C MET A 85 -22.91 29.96 10.16
N THR A 86 -21.74 29.90 10.79
CA THR A 86 -21.35 30.88 11.84
C THR A 86 -21.20 32.30 11.32
N LEU A 87 -20.90 32.46 10.02
CA LEU A 87 -20.85 33.76 9.34
C LEU A 87 -22.26 34.32 9.00
N GLY A 88 -23.33 33.59 9.33
CA GLY A 88 -24.71 34.03 9.11
C GLY A 88 -25.22 33.82 7.68
N PHE A 89 -24.51 33.05 6.85
CA PHE A 89 -24.97 32.73 5.49
C PHE A 89 -25.93 31.54 5.47
N HIS A 90 -26.95 31.61 4.61
CA HIS A 90 -27.89 30.51 4.39
C HIS A 90 -27.29 29.48 3.41
N LEU A 91 -27.03 28.28 3.91
CA LEU A 91 -26.53 27.17 3.09
C LEU A 91 -27.66 26.53 2.28
N THR A 92 -27.67 26.72 0.96
CA THR A 92 -28.61 26.01 0.09
C THR A 92 -28.10 24.61 -0.26
N ALA A 93 -29.02 23.67 -0.54
CA ALA A 93 -28.66 22.30 -0.94
C ALA A 93 -27.74 22.28 -2.19
N ALA A 94 -28.01 23.14 -3.17
CA ALA A 94 -27.20 23.26 -4.38
C ALA A 94 -25.74 23.65 -4.08
N GLN A 95 -25.53 24.60 -3.17
CA GLN A 95 -24.18 25.01 -2.74
C GLN A 95 -23.47 23.88 -1.97
N ALA A 96 -24.18 23.20 -1.06
CA ALA A 96 -23.61 22.10 -0.29
C ALA A 96 -23.12 20.96 -1.20
N PHE A 97 -23.94 20.51 -2.15
CA PHE A 97 -23.55 19.46 -3.10
C PHE A 97 -22.40 19.90 -4.01
N THR A 98 -22.36 21.18 -4.40
CA THR A 98 -21.27 21.73 -5.22
C THR A 98 -19.94 21.66 -4.46
N VAL A 99 -19.89 22.11 -3.20
CA VAL A 99 -18.67 22.10 -2.38
C VAL A 99 -18.16 20.68 -2.16
N VAL A 100 -19.04 19.73 -1.84
CA VAL A 100 -18.67 18.31 -1.67
C VAL A 100 -18.11 17.73 -2.97
N THR A 101 -18.72 18.04 -4.12
CA THR A 101 -18.21 17.61 -5.43
C THR A 101 -16.81 18.16 -5.70
N VAL A 102 -16.59 19.45 -5.43
CA VAL A 102 -15.27 20.09 -5.60
C VAL A 102 -14.21 19.43 -4.72
N PHE A 103 -14.50 19.15 -3.45
CA PHE A 103 -13.55 18.48 -2.56
C PHE A 103 -13.24 17.03 -2.98
N ASN A 104 -14.22 16.31 -3.53
CA ASN A 104 -13.98 14.99 -4.11
C ASN A 104 -13.06 15.05 -5.33
N SER A 105 -13.31 15.96 -6.26
CA SER A 105 -12.45 16.17 -7.45
C SER A 105 -11.02 16.57 -7.05
N MET A 106 -10.88 17.46 -6.07
CA MET A 106 -9.57 17.85 -5.55
C MET A 106 -8.82 16.66 -4.93
N THR A 107 -9.51 15.82 -4.16
CA THR A 107 -8.92 14.63 -3.55
C THR A 107 -8.42 13.64 -4.59
N PHE A 108 -9.15 13.46 -5.69
CA PHE A 108 -8.68 12.66 -6.80
C PHE A 108 -7.37 13.23 -7.40
N ALA A 109 -7.32 14.53 -7.68
CA ALA A 109 -6.12 15.18 -8.18
C ALA A 109 -4.92 14.98 -7.24
N LEU A 110 -5.12 15.18 -5.93
CA LEU A 110 -4.09 14.98 -4.90
C LEU A 110 -3.59 13.54 -4.82
N LYS A 111 -4.43 12.53 -5.10
CA LYS A 111 -4.01 11.12 -5.17
C LYS A 111 -3.10 10.84 -6.38
N VAL A 112 -3.34 11.51 -7.50
CA VAL A 112 -2.59 11.30 -8.75
C VAL A 112 -1.27 12.07 -8.76
N THR A 113 -1.20 13.24 -8.12
CA THR A 113 0.04 14.05 -8.01
C THR A 113 1.30 13.26 -7.64
N PRO A 114 1.34 12.46 -6.54
CA PRO A 114 2.54 11.72 -6.18
C PRO A 114 2.88 10.61 -7.18
N PHE A 115 1.91 10.10 -7.94
CA PHE A 115 2.18 9.17 -9.03
C PHE A 115 2.87 9.89 -10.19
N SER A 116 2.34 11.03 -10.62
CA SER A 116 2.93 11.84 -11.68
C SER A 116 4.35 12.29 -11.35
N VAL A 117 4.62 12.72 -10.11
CA VAL A 117 5.97 13.11 -9.66
C VAL A 117 6.93 11.92 -9.72
N LYS A 118 6.48 10.71 -9.36
CA LYS A 118 7.32 9.50 -9.49
C LYS A 118 7.62 9.20 -10.94
N SER A 119 6.62 9.21 -11.82
CA SER A 119 6.80 8.94 -13.24
C SER A 119 7.76 9.95 -13.88
N LEU A 120 7.68 11.22 -13.50
CA LEU A 120 8.61 12.25 -13.96
C LEU A 120 10.04 12.01 -13.46
N SER A 121 10.21 11.63 -12.19
CA SER A 121 11.52 11.27 -11.64
C SER A 121 12.13 10.04 -12.34
N GLU A 122 11.34 9.01 -12.62
CA GLU A 122 11.79 7.82 -13.35
C GLU A 122 12.14 8.15 -14.81
N ALA A 123 11.33 8.98 -15.48
CA ALA A 123 11.60 9.47 -16.83
C ALA A 123 12.91 10.27 -16.89
N SER A 124 13.17 11.16 -15.93
CA SER A 124 14.43 11.93 -15.85
C SER A 124 15.64 11.00 -15.77
N VAL A 125 15.60 10.01 -14.88
CA VAL A 125 16.70 9.03 -14.73
C VAL A 125 16.88 8.20 -15.98
N ALA A 126 15.79 7.83 -16.67
CA ALA A 126 15.86 7.10 -17.93
C ALA A 126 16.53 7.93 -19.04
N VAL A 127 16.17 9.21 -19.18
CA VAL A 127 16.78 10.13 -20.15
C VAL A 127 18.27 10.32 -19.88
N ASP A 128 18.67 10.48 -18.63
CA ASP A 128 20.09 10.60 -18.26
C ASP A 128 20.88 9.34 -18.62
N ARG A 129 20.31 8.15 -18.42
CA ARG A 129 20.91 6.87 -18.86
C ARG A 129 21.07 6.78 -20.37
N PHE A 130 20.10 7.28 -21.14
CA PHE A 130 20.17 7.28 -22.61
C PHE A 130 21.17 8.27 -23.20
N LYS A 131 21.52 9.34 -22.47
CA LYS A 131 22.54 10.31 -22.91
C LYS A 131 23.98 9.86 -22.64
N LEU A 132 24.19 8.90 -21.74
CA LEU A 132 25.50 8.39 -21.33
C LEU A 132 26.16 7.26 -22.21
N PRO A 133 25.59 6.71 -23.30
CA PRO A 133 26.26 5.67 -24.10
C PRO A 133 26.97 6.17 -25.38
N SER A 134 27.37 7.45 -25.49
CA SER A 134 28.06 7.97 -26.70
C SER A 134 29.43 8.59 -26.44
N THR A 135 30.19 8.09 -25.47
CA THR A 135 31.61 8.44 -25.30
C THR A 135 32.42 7.21 -24.88
N VAL A 136 32.61 6.31 -25.85
CA VAL A 136 33.81 5.49 -25.98
C VAL A 136 34.49 5.95 -27.26
#